data_AF-W1XJD1-F1
#
_entry.id   AF-W1XJD1-F1
#
_cell.length_a   1.000
_cell.length_b   1.000
_cell.length_c   1.000
_cell.angle_alpha   90.00
_cell.angle_beta   90.00
_cell.angle_gamma   90.00
#
_symmetry.space_group_name_H-M   'P 1'
#
loop_
_entity.id
_entity.type
_entity.pdbx_description
1 polymer ?
#
loop_
_entity_poly.entity_id
_entity_poly.type
_entity_poly.pdbx_seq_one_letter_code
_entity_poly.pdbx_strand_id
1 'polypeptide(L)'
;VKENCNVAVLPKQKKQASIFNGLGNAIAAKTAHPDEAWKFVEFLGSEEANKIQAKSGAAIPAYEGTSEEWVNLSKDFNLKVFTDMLDYAVIRPYSKETLQFSLT
;
A
#
# COMPACT_ATOMS: atom_id res chain seq x y z
N VAL A 1 -11.78 -12.88 20.01
CA VAL A 1 -10.78 -11.85 19.66
C VAL A 1 -11.45 -10.57 19.19
N LYS A 2 -12.25 -10.58 18.11
CA LYS A 2 -12.94 -9.38 17.59
C LYS A 2 -13.82 -8.60 18.59
N GLU A 3 -14.44 -9.28 19.56
CA GLU A 3 -15.27 -8.60 20.58
C GLU A 3 -14.46 -7.71 21.55
N ASN A 4 -13.17 -7.99 21.71
CA ASN A 4 -12.30 -7.31 22.68
C ASN A 4 -11.01 -6.77 22.04
N CYS A 5 -10.92 -6.71 20.71
CA CYS A 5 -9.71 -6.32 19.98
C CYS A 5 -10.07 -5.48 18.76
N ASN A 6 -9.29 -4.43 18.52
CA ASN A 6 -9.39 -3.60 17.33
C ASN A 6 -7.99 -3.06 16.97
N VAL A 7 -7.87 -2.41 15.82
CA VAL A 7 -6.63 -1.78 15.35
C VAL A 7 -6.70 -0.29 15.66
N ALA A 8 -5.58 0.25 16.16
CA ALA A 8 -5.41 1.67 16.46
C ALA A 8 -4.17 2.21 15.73
N VAL A 9 -4.11 3.53 15.55
CA VAL A 9 -2.90 4.20 15.08
C VAL A 9 -1.76 4.03 16.08
N LEU A 10 -0.51 4.11 15.59
CA LEU A 10 0.67 4.06 16.45
C LEU A 10 0.64 5.20 17.51
N PRO A 11 1.07 4.93 18.75
CA PRO A 11 1.12 5.94 19.78
C PRO A 11 2.14 7.03 19.44
N LYS A 12 1.81 8.27 19.78
CA LYS A 12 2.72 9.40 19.61
C LYS A 12 3.75 9.44 20.76
N GLN A 13 5.02 9.65 20.39
CA GLN A 13 6.08 9.98 21.34
C GLN A 13 6.56 11.42 21.08
N LYS A 14 7.88 11.69 20.98
CA LYS A 14 8.40 13.03 20.65
C LYS A 14 7.90 13.54 19.30
N LYS A 15 7.80 12.64 18.32
CA LYS A 15 7.24 12.89 16.99
C LYS A 15 6.27 11.78 16.65
N GLN A 16 5.15 12.14 16.02
CA GLN A 16 4.23 11.17 15.44
C GLN A 16 4.82 10.71 14.10
N ALA A 17 5.01 9.41 13.94
CA ALA A 17 5.65 8.84 12.77
C ALA A 17 5.14 7.41 12.54
N SER A 18 4.99 7.06 11.27
CA SER A 18 4.79 5.70 10.79
C SER A 18 5.74 5.48 9.60
N ILE A 19 6.02 4.22 9.26
CA ILE A 19 6.75 3.88 8.04
C ILE A 19 5.76 3.24 7.10
N PHE A 20 5.73 3.68 5.84
CA PHE A 20 4.98 3.01 4.79
C PHE A 20 5.92 2.49 3.70
N ASN A 21 5.51 1.40 3.06
CA ASN A 21 6.18 0.84 1.89
C ASN A 21 5.16 0.70 0.76
N GLY A 22 5.56 1.09 -0.46
CA GLY A 22 4.79 0.86 -1.67
C GLY A 22 5.22 -0.40 -2.39
N LEU A 23 4.31 -0.98 -3.18
CA LEU A 23 4.63 -1.97 -4.20
C LEU A 23 4.57 -1.28 -5.56
N GLY A 24 5.59 -1.50 -6.38
CA GLY A 24 5.67 -0.98 -7.75
C GLY A 24 5.65 -2.12 -8.77
N ASN A 25 5.05 -1.87 -9.93
CA ASN A 25 5.11 -2.79 -11.06
C ASN A 25 6.35 -2.47 -11.90
N ALA A 26 7.02 -3.51 -12.39
CA ALA A 26 8.23 -3.36 -13.21
C ALA A 26 8.17 -4.29 -14.43
N ILE A 27 8.71 -3.82 -15.54
CA ILE A 27 8.84 -4.60 -16.79
C ILE A 27 10.26 -5.14 -16.87
N ALA A 28 10.40 -6.43 -17.20
CA ALA A 28 11.70 -7.02 -17.45
C ALA A 28 12.40 -6.32 -18.63
N ALA A 29 13.64 -5.86 -18.44
CA ALA A 29 14.37 -5.08 -19.43
C ALA A 29 14.58 -5.78 -20.79
N LYS A 30 14.48 -7.12 -20.83
CA LYS A 30 14.65 -7.95 -22.04
C LYS A 30 13.36 -8.72 -22.38
N THR A 31 12.19 -8.18 -22.06
CA THR A 31 10.92 -8.80 -22.44
C THR A 31 10.82 -8.94 -23.96
N ALA A 32 10.24 -10.04 -24.44
CA ALA A 32 9.92 -10.24 -25.85
C ALA A 32 8.67 -9.46 -26.30
N HIS A 33 7.92 -8.90 -25.34
CA HIS A 33 6.63 -8.23 -25.54
C HIS A 33 6.62 -6.85 -24.86
N PRO A 34 7.42 -5.88 -25.33
CA PRO A 34 7.55 -4.58 -24.67
C PRO A 34 6.26 -3.76 -24.71
N ASP A 35 5.56 -3.74 -25.85
CA ASP A 35 4.38 -2.91 -26.06
C ASP A 35 3.18 -3.45 -25.24
N GLU A 36 3.00 -4.76 -25.19
CA GLU A 36 1.96 -5.40 -24.40
C GLU A 36 2.23 -5.26 -22.90
N ALA A 37 3.50 -5.39 -22.48
CA ALA A 37 3.89 -5.18 -21.09
C ALA A 37 3.64 -3.74 -20.64
N TRP A 38 3.94 -2.75 -21.49
CA TRP A 38 3.64 -1.35 -21.20
C TRP A 38 2.15 -1.09 -21.04
N LYS A 39 1.32 -1.57 -21.98
CA LYS A 39 -0.15 -1.46 -21.87
C LYS A 39 -0.67 -2.05 -20.57
N PHE A 40 -0.12 -3.18 -20.14
CA PHE A 40 -0.55 -3.80 -18.89
C PHE A 40 -0.11 -3.01 -17.65
N VAL A 41 1.12 -2.49 -17.62
CA VAL A 41 1.59 -1.65 -16.51
C VAL A 41 0.81 -0.33 -16.43
N GLU A 42 0.48 0.28 -17.57
CA GLU A 42 -0.39 1.45 -17.65
C GLU A 42 -1.78 1.15 -17.06
N PHE A 43 -2.37 0.01 -17.42
CA PHE A 43 -3.63 -0.44 -16.82
C PHE A 43 -3.51 -0.62 -15.31
N LEU A 44 -2.46 -1.31 -14.82
CA LEU A 44 -2.25 -1.52 -13.38
C LEU A 44 -2.08 -0.19 -12.61
N GLY A 45 -1.56 0.85 -13.26
CA GLY A 45 -1.46 2.20 -12.70
C GLY A 45 -2.75 3.04 -12.77
N SER A 46 -3.79 2.56 -13.46
CA SER A 46 -5.03 3.29 -13.64
C SER A 46 -5.91 3.29 -12.38
N GLU A 47 -6.83 4.26 -12.31
CA GLU A 47 -7.86 4.31 -11.28
C GLU A 47 -8.74 3.05 -11.29
N GLU A 48 -9.04 2.50 -12.47
CA GLU A 48 -9.86 1.29 -12.63
C GLU A 48 -9.21 0.07 -11.96
N ALA A 49 -7.95 -0.21 -12.28
CA ALA A 49 -7.23 -1.32 -11.67
C ALA A 49 -7.09 -1.16 -10.16
N ASN A 50 -6.87 0.07 -9.68
CA ASN A 50 -6.77 0.37 -8.25
C ASN A 50 -8.11 0.16 -7.52
N LYS A 51 -9.26 0.49 -8.14
CA LYS A 51 -10.58 0.14 -7.61
C LYS A 51 -10.82 -1.37 -7.60
N ILE A 52 -10.40 -2.09 -8.64
CA ILE A 52 -10.48 -3.56 -8.64
C ILE A 52 -9.67 -4.15 -7.47
N GLN A 53 -8.45 -3.66 -7.28
CA GLN A 53 -7.60 -4.06 -6.15
C GLN A 53 -8.25 -3.72 -4.80
N ALA A 54 -8.83 -2.52 -4.66
CA ALA A 54 -9.53 -2.09 -3.46
C ALA A 54 -10.65 -3.08 -3.09
N LYS A 55 -11.50 -3.46 -4.05
CA LYS A 55 -12.62 -4.41 -3.84
C LYS A 55 -12.17 -5.81 -3.48
N SER A 56 -11.04 -6.25 -4.02
CA SER A 56 -10.49 -7.58 -3.72
C SER A 56 -9.88 -7.68 -2.32
N GLY A 57 -9.52 -6.55 -1.71
CA GLY A 57 -8.79 -6.52 -0.43
C GLY A 57 -7.32 -6.93 -0.51
N ALA A 58 -6.78 -7.15 -1.72
CA ALA A 58 -5.42 -7.62 -1.91
C ALA A 58 -4.36 -6.68 -1.32
N ALA A 59 -4.54 -5.36 -1.47
CA ALA A 59 -3.68 -4.34 -0.88
C ALA A 59 -4.36 -2.96 -0.88
N ILE A 60 -3.86 -2.04 -0.06
CA ILE A 60 -4.26 -0.63 -0.08
C ILE A 60 -3.87 -0.06 -1.46
N PRO A 61 -4.83 0.49 -2.23
CA PRO A 61 -4.55 1.06 -3.54
C PRO A 61 -3.59 2.25 -3.48
N ALA A 62 -2.76 2.41 -4.52
CA ALA A 62 -1.79 3.50 -4.62
C ALA A 62 -2.38 4.76 -5.31
N TYR A 63 -3.46 4.61 -6.07
CA TYR A 63 -4.12 5.73 -6.74
C TYR A 63 -4.94 6.55 -5.73
N GLU A 64 -4.69 7.85 -5.67
CA GLU A 64 -5.34 8.74 -4.70
C GLU A 64 -6.88 8.69 -4.85
N GLY A 65 -7.58 8.62 -3.71
CA GLY A 65 -9.05 8.55 -3.69
C GLY A 65 -9.65 7.17 -3.95
N THR A 66 -8.85 6.11 -4.15
CA THR A 66 -9.38 4.75 -4.41
C THR A 66 -9.36 3.83 -3.19
N SER A 67 -8.87 4.28 -2.04
CA SER A 67 -8.73 3.44 -0.84
C SER A 67 -10.00 3.24 -0.02
N GLU A 68 -11.08 4.01 -0.27
CA GLU A 68 -12.31 3.96 0.52
C GLU A 68 -12.95 2.57 0.52
N GLU A 69 -13.03 1.93 -0.66
CA GLU A 69 -13.59 0.59 -0.77
C GLU A 69 -12.77 -0.42 0.05
N TRP A 70 -11.45 -0.28 0.08
CA TRP A 70 -10.56 -1.13 0.88
C TRP A 70 -10.77 -0.93 2.39
N VAL A 71 -10.87 0.33 2.84
CA VAL A 71 -11.11 0.67 4.26
C VAL A 71 -12.43 0.06 4.76
N ASN A 72 -13.42 -0.03 3.89
CA ASN A 72 -14.75 -0.55 4.22
C ASN A 72 -14.89 -2.08 4.06
N LEU A 73 -13.83 -2.80 3.66
CA LEU A 73 -13.90 -4.27 3.46
C LEU A 73 -14.14 -5.05 4.74
N SER A 74 -13.46 -4.67 5.82
CA SER A 74 -13.59 -5.37 7.10
C SER A 74 -14.64 -4.70 7.97
N LYS A 75 -15.61 -5.49 8.42
CA LYS A 75 -16.54 -5.10 9.49
C LYS A 75 -16.03 -5.50 10.88
N ASP A 76 -15.01 -6.37 10.93
CA ASP A 76 -14.47 -6.90 12.18
C ASP A 76 -13.35 -6.02 12.75
N PHE A 77 -12.61 -5.29 11.90
CA PHE A 77 -11.46 -4.48 12.31
C PHE A 77 -11.43 -3.11 11.63
N ASN A 78 -10.98 -2.10 12.35
CA ASN A 78 -10.81 -0.74 11.84
C ASN A 78 -9.59 -0.67 10.89
N LEU A 79 -9.84 -0.75 9.59
CA LEU A 79 -8.80 -0.62 8.56
C LEU A 79 -8.41 0.84 8.25
N LYS A 80 -9.27 1.81 8.62
CA LYS A 80 -9.03 3.24 8.37
C LYS A 80 -7.73 3.73 9.01
N VAL A 81 -7.30 3.11 10.10
CA VAL A 81 -6.05 3.47 10.79
C VAL A 81 -4.83 3.41 9.88
N PHE A 82 -4.80 2.53 8.87
CA PHE A 82 -3.67 2.43 7.95
C PHE A 82 -3.58 3.63 7.02
N THR A 83 -4.71 4.13 6.52
CA THR A 83 -4.75 5.35 5.70
C THR A 83 -4.55 6.61 6.55
N ASP A 84 -5.06 6.63 7.79
CA ASP A 84 -4.87 7.76 8.72
C ASP A 84 -3.40 7.96 9.10
N MET A 85 -2.62 6.88 9.09
CA MET A 85 -1.19 6.93 9.36
C MET A 85 -0.37 7.55 8.22
N LEU A 86 -0.93 7.72 7.01
CA LEU A 86 -0.23 8.27 5.84
C LEU A 86 0.11 9.77 5.99
N ASP A 87 -0.72 10.54 6.69
CA ASP A 87 -0.53 11.99 6.92
C ASP A 87 0.81 12.34 7.58
N TYR A 88 1.37 11.39 8.35
CA TYR A 88 2.64 11.54 9.05
C TYR A 88 3.61 10.40 8.74
N ALA A 89 3.32 9.61 7.72
CA ALA A 89 4.18 8.52 7.32
C ALA A 89 5.45 9.04 6.65
N VAL A 90 6.54 8.34 6.90
CA VAL A 90 7.76 8.49 6.12
C VAL A 90 7.92 7.26 5.23
N ILE A 91 8.28 7.49 3.96
CA ILE A 91 8.56 6.38 3.06
C ILE A 91 9.75 5.59 3.59
N ARG A 92 9.64 4.26 3.57
CA ARG A 92 10.78 3.39 3.82
C ARG A 92 11.92 3.78 2.88
N PRO A 93 13.14 4.09 3.36
CA PRO A 93 14.24 4.45 2.47
C PRO A 93 14.63 3.31 1.53
N TYR A 94 14.81 3.60 0.23
CA TYR A 94 15.27 2.65 -0.78
C TYR A 94 16.66 3.06 -1.29
N SER A 95 17.64 2.20 -1.06
CA SER A 95 19.05 2.31 -1.42
C SER A 95 19.61 0.92 -1.72
N LYS A 96 20.84 0.83 -2.23
CA LYS A 96 21.49 -0.47 -2.47
C LYS A 96 21.71 -1.25 -1.16
N GLU A 97 21.81 -0.53 -0.05
CA GLU A 97 22.08 -1.03 1.29
C GLU A 97 20.80 -1.29 2.10
N THR A 98 19.63 -0.88 1.60
CA THR A 98 18.35 -0.99 2.33
C THR A 98 18.03 -2.43 2.79
N LEU A 99 18.47 -3.46 2.04
CA LEU A 99 18.29 -4.86 2.42
C LEU A 99 19.09 -5.24 3.68
N GLN A 100 20.22 -4.58 3.95
CA GLN A 100 21.06 -4.84 5.12
C GLN A 100 20.32 -4.55 6.43
N PHE A 101 19.40 -3.59 6.42
CA PHE A 101 18.64 -3.16 7.60
C PHE A 101 17.28 -3.85 7.75
N SER A 102 17.00 -4.88 6.94
CA SER A 102 15.68 -5.54 6.88
C SER A 102 15.60 -6.88 7.62
N LEU A 103 16.66 -7.30 8.34
CA LEU A 103 16.78 -8.66 8.94
C LEU A 103 17.23 -8.69 10.42
N THR A 104 16.93 -7.65 11.20
CA THR A 104 17.02 -7.72 12.67
C THR A 104 15.64 -7.74 13.29
#